data_AF-A0A1G8A8S8-F1
#
_entry.id   AF-A0A1G8A8S8-F1
#
_cell.length_a   1.000
_cell.length_b   1.000
_cell.length_c   1.000
_cell.angle_alpha   90.00
_cell.angle_beta   90.00
_cell.angle_gamma   90.00
#
_symmetry.space_group_name_H-M   'P 1'
#
loop_
_entity.id
_entity.type
_entity.pdbx_description
1 polymer ?
#
loop_
_entity_poly.entity_id
_entity_poly.type
_entity_poly.pdbx_seq_one_letter_code
_entity_poly.pdbx_strand_id
1 'polypeptide(L)'
;MRKIKLFLIVTLLSSLASAQSTLRWNYPCKPGTECWNALTSVEERQEACQIKGIDLKTLSTEELLLITMEHPFFQSYVAHDSPIEGLGFALEGFNGFTEFKRRPDAMKALRDVYFREDFSKIVTLADSAEMGAYSLNWIGAELIMRDDALLNQMSSDEKAEFLKRLYSQLLIKQRYRDVFGGISDAVSAYIYYKVMKTMNVNVLEDAFNEQSADLFRNRLIAKDADELKTLLVKFEEFVKSVKH
;
A
#
# COMPACT_ATOMS: atom_id res chain seq x y z
N MET A 1 -43.62 -15.00 44.07
CA MET A 1 -42.89 -15.53 42.89
C MET A 1 -43.40 -14.82 41.64
N ARG A 2 -42.69 -13.78 41.18
CA ARG A 2 -43.14 -12.86 40.14
C ARG A 2 -42.39 -13.20 38.85
N LYS A 3 -43.12 -13.67 37.83
CA LYS A 3 -42.58 -14.16 36.55
C LYS A 3 -41.84 -13.03 35.82
N ILE A 4 -40.54 -13.18 35.63
CA ILE A 4 -39.72 -12.29 34.81
C ILE A 4 -40.09 -12.55 33.35
N LYS A 5 -40.66 -11.54 32.67
CA LYS A 5 -40.90 -11.58 31.24
C LYS A 5 -39.57 -11.32 30.53
N LEU A 6 -39.06 -12.34 29.85
CA LEU A 6 -37.92 -12.28 28.94
C LEU A 6 -38.31 -11.39 27.76
N PHE A 7 -37.76 -10.18 27.68
CA PHE A 7 -37.92 -9.31 26.51
C PHE A 7 -36.82 -9.68 25.51
N LEU A 8 -37.19 -10.46 24.49
CA LEU A 8 -36.36 -10.70 23.31
C LEU A 8 -36.18 -9.37 22.57
N ILE A 9 -35.02 -8.74 22.76
CA ILE A 9 -34.59 -7.61 21.95
C ILE A 9 -34.12 -8.19 20.61
N VAL A 10 -35.04 -8.23 19.65
CA VAL A 10 -34.72 -8.36 18.23
C VAL A 10 -34.21 -6.99 17.79
N THR A 11 -32.91 -6.75 17.89
CA THR A 11 -32.27 -5.63 17.20
C THR A 11 -32.11 -5.98 15.73
N LEU A 12 -33.14 -5.65 14.95
CA LEU A 12 -32.92 -5.09 13.62
C LEU A 12 -32.00 -3.86 13.80
N LEU A 13 -30.71 -4.01 13.54
CA LEU A 13 -29.85 -2.90 13.16
C LEU A 13 -29.45 -3.13 11.71
N SER A 14 -30.30 -2.57 10.84
CA SER A 14 -29.90 -1.71 9.74
C SER A 14 -28.51 -1.97 9.16
N SER A 15 -28.52 -2.73 8.05
CA SER A 15 -27.80 -2.39 6.82
C SER A 15 -26.89 -1.17 6.90
N LEU A 16 -25.70 -1.33 7.47
CA LEU A 16 -24.53 -0.68 6.92
C LEU A 16 -24.09 -1.57 5.77
N ALA A 17 -24.77 -1.40 4.64
CA ALA A 17 -24.08 -1.58 3.38
C ALA A 17 -23.00 -0.49 3.38
N SER A 18 -21.85 -0.78 3.99
CA SER A 18 -20.60 -0.16 3.58
C SER A 18 -20.60 -0.23 2.07
N ALA A 19 -20.22 0.86 1.40
CA ALA A 19 -19.95 0.85 -0.03
C ALA A 19 -18.75 -0.08 -0.28
N GLN A 20 -18.97 -1.38 -0.12
CA GLN A 20 -18.04 -2.43 -0.46
C GLN A 20 -18.04 -2.39 -1.97
N SER A 21 -16.90 -2.01 -2.57
CA SER A 21 -16.68 -2.31 -3.97
C SER A 21 -16.94 -3.80 -4.14
N THR A 22 -18.00 -4.17 -4.85
CA THR A 22 -18.28 -5.57 -5.13
C THR A 22 -17.29 -6.00 -6.21
N LEU A 23 -16.06 -6.30 -5.79
CA LEU A 23 -15.05 -6.89 -6.66
C LEU A 23 -15.66 -8.14 -7.29
N ARG A 24 -15.55 -8.27 -8.62
CA ARG A 24 -16.05 -9.47 -9.32
C ARG A 24 -15.26 -10.72 -8.96
N TRP A 25 -14.12 -10.55 -8.30
CA TRP A 25 -13.33 -11.64 -7.80
C TRP A 25 -12.91 -11.43 -6.33
N ASN A 26 -12.94 -12.50 -5.54
CA ASN A 26 -12.57 -12.55 -4.13
C ASN A 26 -11.79 -13.83 -3.84
N TYR A 27 -10.83 -13.79 -2.92
CA TYR A 27 -10.05 -14.98 -2.55
C TYR A 27 -10.91 -16.02 -1.84
N PRO A 28 -11.13 -17.21 -2.43
CA PRO A 28 -11.98 -18.25 -1.86
C PRO A 28 -11.24 -18.97 -0.72
N CYS A 29 -9.91 -18.92 -0.77
CA CYS A 29 -9.03 -19.50 0.22
C CYS A 29 -8.05 -18.46 0.74
N LYS A 30 -8.22 -18.10 2.02
CA LYS A 30 -7.45 -17.05 2.70
C LYS A 30 -7.31 -17.33 4.19
N PRO A 31 -6.38 -16.68 4.92
CA PRO A 31 -6.21 -16.86 6.36
C PRO A 31 -7.53 -16.86 7.12
N GLY A 32 -7.69 -17.83 8.03
CA GLY A 32 -8.92 -18.01 8.82
C GLY A 32 -9.99 -18.90 8.18
N THR A 33 -9.83 -19.34 6.92
CA THR A 33 -10.75 -20.28 6.27
C THR A 33 -10.31 -21.73 6.43
N GLU A 34 -11.26 -22.68 6.41
CA GLU A 34 -10.96 -24.12 6.50
C GLU A 34 -10.00 -24.59 5.40
N CYS A 35 -10.22 -24.16 4.15
CA CYS A 35 -9.35 -24.55 3.06
C CYS A 35 -7.91 -24.06 3.28
N TRP A 36 -7.71 -22.84 3.83
CA TRP A 36 -6.37 -22.27 4.01
C TRP A 36 -5.59 -23.03 5.07
N ASN A 37 -6.29 -23.48 6.12
CA ASN A 37 -5.72 -24.32 7.17
C ASN A 37 -5.37 -25.72 6.69
N ALA A 38 -6.02 -26.19 5.62
CA ALA A 38 -5.72 -27.49 5.00
C ALA A 38 -4.49 -27.44 4.06
N LEU A 39 -4.08 -26.26 3.59
CA LEU A 39 -2.87 -26.09 2.79
C LEU A 39 -1.63 -26.23 3.67
N THR A 40 -0.72 -27.10 3.25
CA THR A 40 0.45 -27.54 4.02
C THR A 40 1.75 -26.86 3.59
N SER A 41 1.83 -26.38 2.34
CA SER A 41 3.01 -25.69 1.82
C SER A 41 2.76 -24.22 1.47
N VAL A 42 3.84 -23.47 1.30
CA VAL A 42 3.78 -22.06 0.84
C VAL A 42 3.31 -22.02 -0.61
N GLU A 43 3.79 -22.94 -1.44
CA GLU A 43 3.45 -23.05 -2.87
C GLU A 43 1.95 -23.32 -3.04
N GLU A 44 1.38 -24.22 -2.22
CA GLU A 44 -0.06 -24.48 -2.21
C GLU A 44 -0.88 -23.22 -1.88
N ARG A 45 -0.41 -22.41 -0.92
CA ARG A 45 -1.05 -21.13 -0.56
C ARG A 45 -0.91 -20.08 -1.66
N GLN A 46 0.26 -19.97 -2.29
CA GLN A 46 0.47 -19.07 -3.43
C GLN A 46 -0.40 -19.45 -4.63
N GLU A 47 -0.55 -20.74 -4.91
CA GLU A 47 -1.43 -21.24 -5.96
C GLU A 47 -2.92 -21.00 -5.65
N ALA A 48 -3.30 -21.06 -4.38
CA ALA A 48 -4.65 -20.72 -3.92
C ALA A 48 -4.97 -19.22 -4.06
N CYS A 49 -3.94 -18.36 -4.11
CA CYS A 49 -4.10 -16.92 -4.31
C CYS A 49 -4.27 -16.53 -5.79
N GLN A 50 -4.01 -17.42 -6.75
CA GLN A 50 -4.17 -17.08 -8.17
C GLN A 50 -5.63 -16.78 -8.52
N ILE A 51 -5.85 -15.79 -9.38
CA ILE A 51 -7.19 -15.49 -9.92
C ILE A 51 -7.59 -16.58 -10.91
N LYS A 52 -8.74 -17.22 -10.67
CA LYS A 52 -9.25 -18.34 -11.47
C LYS A 52 -10.71 -18.10 -11.84
N GLY A 53 -11.14 -18.63 -13.00
CA GLY A 53 -12.55 -18.60 -13.42
C GLY A 53 -13.05 -17.27 -14.00
N ILE A 54 -12.19 -16.25 -14.12
CA ILE A 54 -12.49 -14.99 -14.79
C ILE A 54 -11.35 -14.60 -15.74
N ASP A 55 -11.69 -14.04 -16.89
CA ASP A 55 -10.70 -13.44 -17.79
C ASP A 55 -10.24 -12.09 -17.22
N LEU A 56 -8.97 -12.02 -16.81
CA LEU A 56 -8.35 -10.83 -16.23
C LEU A 56 -8.46 -9.59 -17.14
N LYS A 57 -8.50 -9.77 -18.47
CA LYS A 57 -8.61 -8.66 -19.41
C LYS A 57 -9.95 -7.94 -19.31
N THR A 58 -10.97 -8.62 -18.76
CA THR A 58 -12.30 -8.03 -18.55
C THR A 58 -12.37 -7.21 -17.26
N LEU A 59 -11.41 -7.39 -16.33
CA LEU A 59 -11.29 -6.59 -15.11
C LEU A 59 -10.86 -5.16 -15.45
N SER A 60 -11.41 -4.16 -14.77
CA SER A 60 -10.86 -2.80 -14.90
C SER A 60 -9.49 -2.71 -14.20
N THR A 61 -8.68 -1.71 -14.55
CA THR A 61 -7.35 -1.55 -13.95
C THR A 61 -7.44 -1.23 -12.46
N GLU A 62 -8.43 -0.42 -12.07
CA GLU A 62 -8.78 -0.15 -10.66
C GLU A 62 -9.21 -1.44 -9.95
N GLU A 63 -10.07 -2.26 -10.56
CA GLU A 63 -10.51 -3.52 -9.95
C GLU A 63 -9.37 -4.53 -9.76
N LEU A 64 -8.45 -4.65 -10.73
CA LEU A 64 -7.24 -5.47 -10.56
C LEU A 64 -6.38 -4.99 -9.40
N LEU A 65 -6.16 -3.67 -9.28
CA LEU A 65 -5.41 -3.12 -8.17
C LEU A 65 -6.06 -3.44 -6.83
N LEU A 66 -7.38 -3.25 -6.71
CA LEU A 66 -8.10 -3.55 -5.47
C LEU A 66 -8.02 -5.04 -5.13
N ILE A 67 -8.14 -5.94 -6.11
CA ILE A 67 -7.92 -7.38 -5.90
C ILE A 67 -6.47 -7.66 -5.46
N THR A 68 -5.48 -6.97 -6.02
CA THR A 68 -4.07 -7.07 -5.59
C THR A 68 -3.88 -6.64 -4.14
N MET A 69 -4.53 -5.55 -3.70
CA MET A 69 -4.44 -5.08 -2.32
C MET A 69 -5.13 -6.02 -1.32
N GLU A 70 -6.14 -6.77 -1.77
CA GLU A 70 -6.81 -7.82 -0.98
C GLU A 70 -6.04 -9.15 -0.97
N HIS A 71 -4.85 -9.23 -1.58
CA HIS A 71 -4.09 -10.47 -1.67
C HIS A 71 -3.78 -11.04 -0.27
N PRO A 72 -3.96 -12.36 -0.02
CA PRO A 72 -3.80 -12.93 1.31
C PRO A 72 -2.42 -12.74 1.96
N PHE A 73 -1.38 -12.56 1.15
CA PHE A 73 -0.02 -12.24 1.60
C PHE A 73 0.33 -10.75 1.47
N PHE A 74 -0.61 -9.87 1.12
CA PHE A 74 -0.31 -8.48 0.78
C PHE A 74 0.45 -7.75 1.88
N GLN A 75 0.06 -7.96 3.13
CA GLN A 75 0.69 -7.34 4.30
C GLN A 75 1.94 -8.10 4.79
N SER A 76 2.36 -9.19 4.15
CA SER A 76 3.54 -9.96 4.57
C SER A 76 4.83 -9.14 4.49
N TYR A 77 4.86 -8.00 3.79
CA TYR A 77 6.04 -7.13 3.72
C TYR A 77 6.55 -6.63 5.08
N VAL A 78 5.74 -6.63 6.14
CA VAL A 78 6.21 -6.29 7.50
C VAL A 78 6.88 -7.44 8.24
N ALA A 79 6.78 -8.66 7.72
CA ALA A 79 7.29 -9.89 8.34
C ALA A 79 8.59 -10.40 7.69
N HIS A 80 9.17 -9.62 6.77
CA HIS A 80 10.43 -9.94 6.08
C HIS A 80 11.52 -8.94 6.47
N ASP A 81 12.77 -9.28 6.21
CA ASP A 81 13.93 -8.42 6.48
C ASP A 81 13.89 -7.08 5.73
N SER A 82 13.14 -7.04 4.62
CA SER A 82 12.90 -5.84 3.84
C SER A 82 11.44 -5.78 3.38
N PRO A 83 10.79 -4.60 3.44
CA PRO A 83 9.47 -4.39 2.84
C PRO A 83 9.45 -4.67 1.33
N ILE A 84 10.56 -4.46 0.63
CA ILE A 84 10.66 -4.76 -0.81
C ILE A 84 10.61 -6.27 -1.02
N GLU A 85 11.40 -7.03 -0.27
CA GLU A 85 11.45 -8.49 -0.35
C GLU A 85 10.10 -9.12 0.00
N GLY A 86 9.45 -8.67 1.08
CA GLY A 86 8.19 -9.27 1.50
C GLY A 86 6.98 -8.88 0.63
N LEU A 87 6.96 -7.69 0.01
CA LEU A 87 5.95 -7.41 -1.02
C LEU A 87 6.22 -8.24 -2.29
N GLY A 88 7.50 -8.44 -2.63
CA GLY A 88 7.92 -9.36 -3.70
C GLY A 88 7.38 -10.77 -3.46
N PHE A 89 7.58 -11.32 -2.26
CA PHE A 89 7.02 -12.62 -1.85
C PHE A 89 5.51 -12.72 -2.07
N ALA A 90 4.78 -11.64 -1.81
CA ALA A 90 3.33 -11.61 -1.97
C ALA A 90 2.89 -11.54 -3.44
N LEU A 91 3.57 -10.76 -4.28
CA LEU A 91 3.05 -10.36 -5.58
C LEU A 91 3.81 -10.93 -6.78
N GLU A 92 5.03 -11.43 -6.60
CA GLU A 92 5.78 -12.08 -7.69
C GLU A 92 5.12 -13.41 -8.06
N GLY A 93 4.85 -13.58 -9.36
CA GLY A 93 4.11 -14.74 -9.86
C GLY A 93 2.60 -14.69 -9.64
N PHE A 94 2.06 -13.71 -8.92
CA PHE A 94 0.62 -13.51 -8.83
C PHE A 94 0.07 -12.97 -10.16
N ASN A 95 -0.88 -13.69 -10.78
CA ASN A 95 -1.40 -13.35 -12.09
C ASN A 95 -2.16 -12.01 -12.14
N GLY A 96 -2.86 -11.63 -11.07
CA GLY A 96 -3.57 -10.36 -10.98
C GLY A 96 -2.64 -9.16 -11.01
N PHE A 97 -1.57 -9.18 -10.21
CA PHE A 97 -0.57 -8.12 -10.21
C PHE A 97 0.26 -8.09 -11.50
N THR A 98 0.56 -9.26 -12.05
CA THR A 98 1.25 -9.38 -13.34
C THR A 98 0.43 -8.72 -14.47
N GLU A 99 -0.88 -8.97 -14.51
CA GLU A 99 -1.77 -8.30 -15.47
C GLU A 99 -1.84 -6.80 -15.18
N PHE A 100 -2.05 -6.39 -13.92
CA PHE A 100 -2.11 -4.98 -13.53
C PHE A 100 -0.88 -4.20 -14.01
N LYS A 101 0.34 -4.69 -13.72
CA LYS A 101 1.59 -4.02 -14.10
C LYS A 101 1.78 -3.83 -15.61
N ARG A 102 1.15 -4.67 -16.43
CA ARG A 102 1.26 -4.57 -17.90
C ARG A 102 0.38 -3.48 -18.49
N ARG A 103 -0.59 -2.96 -17.72
CA ARG A 103 -1.55 -2.00 -18.25
C ARG A 103 -0.94 -0.60 -18.34
N PRO A 104 -1.16 0.11 -19.45
CA PRO A 104 -0.60 1.44 -19.66
C PRO A 104 -1.19 2.51 -18.73
N ASP A 105 -2.34 2.23 -18.10
CA ASP A 105 -3.02 3.11 -17.15
C ASP A 105 -2.85 2.67 -15.68
N ALA A 106 -1.98 1.68 -15.40
CA ALA A 106 -1.78 1.11 -14.07
C ALA A 106 -1.37 2.15 -13.02
N MET A 107 -0.36 2.98 -13.32
CA MET A 107 0.08 4.02 -12.40
C MET A 107 -0.98 5.12 -12.22
N LYS A 108 -1.77 5.40 -13.26
CA LYS A 108 -2.90 6.33 -13.15
C LYS A 108 -3.96 5.76 -12.19
N ALA A 109 -4.40 4.53 -12.39
CA ALA A 109 -5.38 3.87 -11.53
C ALA A 109 -4.91 3.82 -10.06
N LEU A 110 -3.64 3.47 -9.82
CA LEU A 110 -3.04 3.44 -8.49
C LEU A 110 -3.03 4.80 -7.80
N ARG A 111 -2.64 5.86 -8.51
CA ARG A 111 -2.72 7.23 -7.99
C ARG A 111 -4.16 7.65 -7.71
N ASP A 112 -5.08 7.35 -8.62
CA ASP A 112 -6.48 7.75 -8.48
C ASP A 112 -7.15 7.07 -7.29
N VAL A 113 -6.85 5.79 -7.02
CA VAL A 113 -7.32 5.08 -5.82
C VAL A 113 -6.68 5.65 -4.56
N TYR A 114 -5.35 5.76 -4.54
CA TYR A 114 -4.62 6.22 -3.35
C TYR A 114 -4.98 7.66 -2.95
N PHE A 115 -5.05 8.58 -3.90
CA PHE A 115 -5.35 9.98 -3.59
C PHE A 115 -6.84 10.27 -3.42
N ARG A 116 -7.72 9.31 -3.69
CA ARG A 116 -9.14 9.39 -3.31
C ARG A 116 -9.33 9.10 -1.82
N GLU A 117 -8.35 8.44 -1.19
CA GLU A 117 -8.40 8.10 0.22
C GLU A 117 -8.20 9.33 1.12
N ASP A 118 -8.96 9.37 2.21
CA ASP A 118 -8.82 10.34 3.28
C ASP A 118 -8.17 9.67 4.49
N PHE A 119 -6.85 9.82 4.63
CA PHE A 119 -6.11 9.24 5.75
C PHE A 119 -6.52 9.78 7.12
N SER A 120 -7.24 10.91 7.20
CA SER A 120 -7.75 11.40 8.48
C SER A 120 -8.85 10.51 9.07
N LYS A 121 -9.51 9.67 8.25
CA LYS A 121 -10.51 8.70 8.71
C LYS A 121 -9.94 7.61 9.63
N ILE A 122 -8.62 7.54 9.77
CA ILE A 122 -7.98 6.64 10.74
C ILE A 122 -8.57 6.79 12.15
N VAL A 123 -8.97 8.00 12.53
CA VAL A 123 -9.55 8.30 13.86
C VAL A 123 -10.96 7.74 14.05
N THR A 124 -11.62 7.29 12.97
CA THR A 124 -12.97 6.70 13.02
C THR A 124 -12.95 5.18 13.11
N LEU A 125 -11.77 4.55 13.04
CA LEU A 125 -11.62 3.10 13.14
C LEU A 125 -11.78 2.64 14.59
N ALA A 126 -12.31 1.43 14.78
CA ALA A 126 -12.82 1.00 16.08
C ALA A 126 -11.70 0.78 17.11
N ASP A 127 -10.55 0.26 16.66
CA ASP A 127 -9.42 -0.08 17.52
C ASP A 127 -8.06 -0.01 16.80
N SER A 128 -6.99 -0.26 17.57
CA SER A 128 -5.62 -0.21 17.07
C SER A 128 -5.30 -1.30 16.04
N ALA A 129 -6.00 -2.44 16.07
CA ALA A 129 -5.80 -3.51 15.10
C ALA A 129 -6.39 -3.11 13.73
N GLU A 130 -7.60 -2.53 13.71
CA GLU A 130 -8.17 -1.95 12.50
C GLU A 130 -7.31 -0.80 11.96
N MET A 131 -6.83 0.08 12.84
CA MET A 131 -5.92 1.16 12.45
C MET A 131 -4.62 0.64 11.83
N GLY A 132 -4.03 -0.39 12.44
CA GLY A 132 -2.84 -1.06 11.93
C GLY A 132 -3.08 -1.68 10.56
N ALA A 133 -4.13 -2.50 10.41
CA ALA A 133 -4.47 -3.14 9.15
C ALA A 133 -4.74 -2.12 8.03
N TYR A 134 -5.44 -1.03 8.36
CA TYR A 134 -5.69 0.06 7.43
C TYR A 134 -4.38 0.74 6.98
N SER A 135 -3.51 1.09 7.93
CA SER A 135 -2.20 1.70 7.65
C SER A 135 -1.35 0.80 6.75
N LEU A 136 -1.25 -0.48 7.10
CA LEU A 136 -0.47 -1.45 6.34
C LEU A 136 -1.01 -1.63 4.91
N ASN A 137 -2.32 -1.63 4.72
CA ASN A 137 -2.88 -1.72 3.38
C ASN A 137 -2.38 -0.58 2.45
N TRP A 138 -2.34 0.65 2.97
CA TRP A 138 -1.91 1.81 2.18
C TRP A 138 -0.40 1.92 2.03
N ILE A 139 0.37 1.46 3.00
CA ILE A 139 1.83 1.31 2.88
C ILE A 139 2.17 0.29 1.80
N GLY A 140 1.43 -0.81 1.70
CA GLY A 140 1.54 -1.77 0.59
C GLY A 140 1.27 -1.13 -0.76
N ALA A 141 0.24 -0.27 -0.88
CA ALA A 141 -0.04 0.46 -2.12
C ALA A 141 1.11 1.41 -2.50
N GLU A 142 1.70 2.10 -1.53
CA GLU A 142 2.92 2.92 -1.74
C GLU A 142 4.11 2.06 -2.21
N LEU A 143 4.31 0.89 -1.61
CA LEU A 143 5.34 -0.07 -2.05
C LEU A 143 5.10 -0.63 -3.47
N ILE A 144 3.88 -0.56 -4.00
CA ILE A 144 3.63 -0.82 -5.43
C ILE A 144 4.09 0.37 -6.27
N MET A 145 3.77 1.61 -5.86
CA MET A 145 4.08 2.84 -6.62
C MET A 145 5.56 3.02 -6.93
N ARG A 146 6.46 2.47 -6.10
CA ARG A 146 7.93 2.52 -6.31
C ARG A 146 8.43 1.80 -7.55
N ASP A 147 7.61 0.95 -8.18
CA ASP A 147 8.01 0.13 -9.32
C ASP A 147 8.40 1.01 -10.52
N ASP A 148 9.59 0.76 -11.08
CA ASP A 148 10.14 1.61 -12.15
C ASP A 148 9.26 1.60 -13.41
N ALA A 149 8.61 0.47 -13.73
CA ALA A 149 7.74 0.39 -14.90
C ALA A 149 6.49 1.27 -14.71
N LEU A 150 5.95 1.34 -13.48
CA LEU A 150 4.83 2.21 -13.14
C LEU A 150 5.24 3.68 -13.13
N LEU A 151 6.38 4.01 -12.50
CA LEU A 151 6.89 5.38 -12.46
C LEU A 151 7.17 5.95 -13.86
N ASN A 152 7.58 5.10 -14.80
CA ASN A 152 7.83 5.48 -16.20
C ASN A 152 6.55 5.71 -17.03
N GLN A 153 5.36 5.39 -16.51
CA GLN A 153 4.10 5.75 -17.17
C GLN A 153 3.74 7.23 -17.00
N MET A 154 4.38 7.93 -16.05
CA MET A 154 4.13 9.35 -15.80
C MET A 154 5.09 10.22 -16.61
N SER A 155 4.56 11.28 -17.22
CA SER A 155 5.35 12.39 -17.75
C SER A 155 6.08 13.15 -16.64
N SER A 156 7.05 14.02 -17.02
CA SER A 156 7.77 14.86 -16.05
C SER A 156 6.84 15.78 -15.24
N ASP A 157 5.81 16.34 -15.89
CA ASP A 157 4.84 17.23 -15.23
C ASP A 157 3.94 16.44 -14.27
N GLU A 158 3.51 15.24 -14.68
CA GLU A 158 2.76 14.35 -13.78
C GLU A 158 3.59 13.91 -12.58
N LYS A 159 4.90 13.70 -12.74
CA LYS A 159 5.80 13.37 -11.62
C LYS A 159 5.93 14.53 -10.64
N ALA A 160 6.07 15.75 -11.15
CA ALA A 160 6.08 16.96 -10.33
C ALA A 160 4.79 17.09 -9.48
N GLU A 161 3.63 16.94 -10.12
CA GLU A 161 2.33 16.99 -9.42
C GLU A 161 2.15 15.81 -8.46
N PHE A 162 2.59 14.62 -8.86
CA PHE A 162 2.58 13.43 -8.02
C PHE A 162 3.34 13.66 -6.71
N LEU A 163 4.54 14.24 -6.77
CA LEU A 163 5.33 14.53 -5.56
C LEU A 163 4.66 15.57 -4.66
N LYS A 164 4.00 16.59 -5.22
CA LYS A 164 3.24 17.58 -4.44
C LYS A 164 2.07 16.93 -3.68
N ARG A 165 1.32 16.06 -4.37
CA ARG A 165 0.20 15.33 -3.76
C ARG A 165 0.67 14.31 -2.73
N LEU A 166 1.74 13.57 -3.01
CA LEU A 166 2.33 12.63 -2.06
C LEU A 166 2.83 13.37 -0.81
N TYR A 167 3.44 14.55 -0.97
CA TYR A 167 3.89 15.39 0.16
C TYR A 167 2.72 15.86 1.02
N SER A 168 1.62 16.26 0.39
CA SER A 168 0.39 16.62 1.10
C SER A 168 -0.16 15.45 1.93
N GLN A 169 -0.11 14.23 1.40
CA GLN A 169 -0.53 13.02 2.12
C GLN A 169 0.44 12.64 3.24
N LEU A 170 1.76 12.79 3.03
CA LEU A 170 2.76 12.60 4.07
C LEU A 170 2.49 13.53 5.27
N LEU A 171 2.19 14.81 5.03
CA LEU A 171 1.87 15.76 6.10
C LEU A 171 0.61 15.38 6.89
N ILE A 172 -0.37 14.75 6.24
CA ILE A 172 -1.56 14.21 6.93
C ILE A 172 -1.17 13.01 7.79
N LYS A 173 -0.47 12.02 7.20
CA LYS A 173 0.01 10.82 7.89
C LYS A 173 0.89 11.15 9.10
N GLN A 174 1.75 12.16 9.00
CA GLN A 174 2.59 12.65 10.10
C GLN A 174 1.83 13.29 11.26
N ARG A 175 0.54 13.58 11.14
CA ARG A 175 -0.30 13.96 12.28
C ARG A 175 -0.74 12.74 13.10
N TYR A 176 -0.66 11.55 12.52
CA TYR A 176 -1.10 10.27 13.07
C TYR A 176 0.08 9.29 13.19
N ARG A 177 1.21 9.77 13.74
CA ARG A 177 2.50 9.06 13.75
C ARG A 177 2.47 7.73 14.50
N ASP A 178 1.58 7.59 15.47
CA ASP A 178 1.40 6.35 16.21
C ASP A 178 0.89 5.21 15.31
N VAL A 179 0.31 5.55 14.15
CA VAL A 179 -0.22 4.61 13.15
C VAL A 179 0.58 4.63 11.84
N PHE A 180 1.04 5.80 11.39
CA PHE A 180 1.73 5.99 10.12
C PHE A 180 3.22 6.37 10.24
N GLY A 181 3.84 6.15 11.41
CA GLY A 181 5.27 6.42 11.60
C GLY A 181 6.18 5.31 11.06
N GLY A 182 7.49 5.56 11.11
CA GLY A 182 8.54 4.56 10.87
C GLY A 182 8.54 4.03 9.44
N ILE A 183 7.92 2.86 9.22
CA ILE A 183 7.86 2.22 7.90
C ILE A 183 7.09 3.06 6.87
N SER A 184 6.01 3.74 7.25
CA SER A 184 5.28 4.61 6.30
C SER A 184 6.13 5.81 5.87
N ASP A 185 6.85 6.44 6.79
CA ASP A 185 7.78 7.53 6.45
C ASP A 185 8.90 7.03 5.53
N ALA A 186 9.47 5.85 5.83
CA ALA A 186 10.53 5.25 5.02
C ALA A 186 10.06 4.89 3.60
N VAL A 187 8.85 4.34 3.45
CA VAL A 187 8.28 4.00 2.14
C VAL A 187 7.95 5.26 1.34
N SER A 188 7.34 6.27 1.97
CA SER A 188 7.11 7.55 1.33
C SER A 188 8.43 8.19 0.87
N ALA A 189 9.45 8.22 1.75
CA ALA A 189 10.79 8.69 1.43
C ALA A 189 11.41 7.95 0.23
N TYR A 190 11.22 6.64 0.17
CA TYR A 190 11.71 5.82 -0.92
C TYR A 190 11.05 6.16 -2.26
N ILE A 191 9.72 6.39 -2.28
CA ILE A 191 9.03 6.83 -3.50
C ILE A 191 9.55 8.19 -3.98
N TYR A 192 9.68 9.18 -3.09
CA TYR A 192 10.22 10.49 -3.50
C TYR A 192 11.60 10.34 -4.13
N TYR A 193 12.49 9.60 -3.47
CA TYR A 193 13.82 9.28 -4.00
C TYR A 193 13.73 8.70 -5.42
N LYS A 194 12.91 7.66 -5.62
CA LYS A 194 12.78 6.98 -6.91
C LYS A 194 12.28 7.93 -7.99
N VAL A 195 11.23 8.70 -7.72
CA VAL A 195 10.67 9.66 -8.68
C VAL A 195 11.68 10.75 -9.03
N MET A 196 12.29 11.38 -8.02
CA MET A 196 13.29 12.44 -8.21
C MET A 196 14.50 11.95 -9.00
N LYS A 197 14.94 10.72 -8.75
CA LYS A 197 15.99 10.08 -9.55
C LYS A 197 15.59 9.97 -11.03
N THR A 198 14.33 9.63 -11.35
CA THR A 198 13.86 9.64 -12.75
C THR A 198 13.80 11.04 -13.37
N MET A 199 13.86 12.09 -12.55
CA MET A 199 13.94 13.50 -12.94
C MET A 199 15.39 14.02 -12.93
N ASN A 200 16.39 13.12 -12.80
CA ASN A 200 17.81 13.45 -12.67
C ASN A 200 18.18 14.27 -11.43
N VAL A 201 17.39 14.17 -10.37
CA VAL A 201 17.67 14.80 -9.07
C VAL A 201 18.12 13.73 -8.09
N ASN A 202 19.41 13.74 -7.75
CA ASN A 202 20.00 12.83 -6.77
C ASN A 202 20.00 13.49 -5.40
N VAL A 203 19.33 12.87 -4.43
CA VAL A 203 19.25 13.39 -3.05
C VAL A 203 19.75 12.39 -2.00
N LEU A 204 19.94 11.14 -2.40
CA LEU A 204 20.23 10.06 -1.45
C LEU A 204 21.66 10.15 -0.97
N GLU A 205 22.59 10.36 -1.90
CA GLU A 205 24.03 10.50 -1.66
C GLU A 205 24.37 11.74 -0.84
N ASP A 206 23.51 12.76 -0.85
CA ASP A 206 23.66 13.94 0.00
C ASP A 206 23.16 13.70 1.44
N ALA A 207 22.26 12.73 1.63
CA ALA A 207 21.60 12.47 2.91
C ALA A 207 22.19 11.23 3.63
N PHE A 208 22.85 10.34 2.91
CA PHE A 208 23.34 9.05 3.39
C PHE A 208 24.82 8.88 3.04
N ASN A 209 25.57 8.19 3.90
CA ASN A 209 26.85 7.60 3.48
C ASN A 209 26.61 6.47 2.47
N GLU A 210 27.63 6.06 1.72
CA GLU A 210 27.53 5.05 0.65
C GLU A 210 26.85 3.75 1.12
N GLN A 211 27.27 3.19 2.26
CA GLN A 211 26.70 1.95 2.78
C GLN A 211 25.21 2.11 3.17
N SER A 212 24.84 3.21 3.82
CA SER A 212 23.44 3.45 4.17
C SER A 212 22.59 3.74 2.93
N ALA A 213 23.15 4.43 1.93
CA ALA A 213 22.48 4.69 0.66
C ALA A 213 22.18 3.38 -0.08
N ASP A 214 23.11 2.42 -0.08
CA ASP A 214 22.90 1.10 -0.68
C ASP A 214 21.83 0.28 0.04
N LEU A 215 21.85 0.28 1.38
CA LEU A 215 20.80 -0.38 2.18
C LEU A 215 19.43 0.23 1.90
N PHE A 216 19.33 1.56 1.89
CA PHE A 216 18.07 2.23 1.61
C PHE A 216 17.60 1.94 0.19
N ARG A 217 18.47 2.07 -0.81
CA ARG A 217 18.17 1.86 -2.23
C ARG A 217 17.68 0.44 -2.52
N ASN A 218 18.35 -0.56 -1.96
CA ASN A 218 18.12 -1.96 -2.33
C ASN A 218 17.15 -2.67 -1.39
N ARG A 219 17.04 -2.23 -0.13
CA ARG A 219 16.27 -2.91 0.91
C ARG A 219 15.27 -2.02 1.64
N LEU A 220 15.21 -0.71 1.35
CA LEU A 220 14.35 0.24 2.07
C LEU A 220 14.65 0.23 3.58
N ILE A 221 15.94 0.19 3.92
CA ILE A 221 16.41 0.21 5.31
C ILE A 221 17.21 1.49 5.52
N ALA A 222 16.72 2.37 6.39
CA ALA A 222 17.50 3.47 6.96
C ALA A 222 18.15 2.98 8.26
N LYS A 223 19.40 3.36 8.53
CA LYS A 223 20.10 2.88 9.73
C LYS A 223 19.66 3.63 10.98
N ASP A 224 19.27 4.88 10.83
CA ASP A 224 18.73 5.69 11.91
C ASP A 224 17.63 6.65 11.43
N ALA A 225 16.91 7.25 12.39
CA ALA A 225 15.80 8.15 12.12
C ALA A 225 16.24 9.53 11.59
N ASP A 226 17.49 9.94 11.82
CA ASP A 226 18.00 11.23 11.39
C ASP A 226 18.35 11.22 9.89
N GLU A 227 18.84 10.10 9.35
CA GLU A 227 19.00 9.87 7.91
C GLU A 227 17.66 10.07 7.18
N LEU A 228 16.60 9.43 7.68
CA LEU A 228 15.25 9.53 7.10
C LEU A 228 14.70 10.96 7.21
N LYS A 229 14.88 11.61 8.36
CA LYS A 229 14.45 13.00 8.56
C LYS A 229 15.15 13.96 7.61
N THR A 230 16.46 13.81 7.41
CA THR A 230 17.26 14.64 6.50
C THR A 230 16.76 14.49 5.06
N LEU A 231 16.46 13.26 4.66
CA LEU A 231 15.92 12.96 3.34
C LEU A 231 14.54 13.58 3.11
N LEU A 232 13.64 13.48 4.10
CA LEU A 232 12.31 14.11 4.05
C LEU A 232 12.40 15.64 3.95
N VAL A 233 13.36 16.29 4.61
CA VAL A 233 13.59 17.74 4.49
C VAL A 233 14.01 18.11 3.07
N LYS A 234 14.95 17.37 2.46
CA LYS A 234 15.35 17.60 1.06
C LYS A 234 14.19 17.44 0.09
N PHE A 235 13.29 16.49 0.34
CA PHE A 235 12.07 16.33 -0.46
C PHE A 235 11.13 17.51 -0.34
N GLU A 236 10.91 18.01 0.88
CA GLU A 236 10.12 19.21 1.11
C GLU A 236 10.68 20.42 0.36
N GLU A 237 12.00 20.64 0.44
CA GLU A 237 12.69 21.71 -0.30
C GLU A 237 12.49 21.57 -1.81
N PHE A 238 12.65 20.35 -2.34
CA PHE A 238 12.43 20.07 -3.76
C PHE A 238 10.98 20.37 -4.17
N VAL A 239 9.99 19.82 -3.45
CA VAL A 239 8.57 20.01 -3.75
C VAL A 239 8.18 21.49 -3.75
N LYS A 240 8.74 22.30 -2.83
CA LYS A 240 8.54 23.76 -2.80
C LYS A 240 9.21 24.49 -3.96
N SER A 241 10.30 23.94 -4.52
CA SER A 241 11.03 24.54 -5.64
C SER A 241 10.36 24.31 -7.01
N VAL A 242 9.58 23.24 -7.14
CA VAL A 242 8.88 22.88 -8.39
C VAL A 242 7.71 23.85 -8.63
N LYS A 243 7.95 24.88 -9.46
CA LYS A 243 6.93 25.87 -9.88
C LYS A 243 5.78 25.20 -10.66
N HIS A 244 4.61 25.85 -10.62
CA HIS A 244 3.39 25.45 -11.33
C HIS A 244 3.55 25.55 -12.85
#